data_AF-A0A2E2VUA7-F1
#
_entry.id   AF-A0A2E2VUA7-F1
#
_cell.length_a   1.000
_cell.length_b   1.000
_cell.length_c   1.000
_cell.angle_alpha   90.00
_cell.angle_beta   90.00
_cell.angle_gamma   90.00
#
_symmetry.space_group_name_H-M   'P 1'
#
loop_
_entity.id
_entity.type
_entity.pdbx_description
1 polymer ?
#
loop_
_entity_poly.entity_id
_entity_poly.type
_entity_poly.pdbx_seq_one_letter_code
_entity_poly.pdbx_strand_id
1 'polypeptide(L)'
;MKNVNLQSVKAAAEGVAAVAVLVAVLTIVGEMWFPLKDLLTNVFMHHWLGKSALSIAVFGVVYQMRKGEYARTDTTARSIYLAVILSFLATAALIVFFVLHSLGIV
;
A
#
# COMPACT_ATOMS: atom_id res chain seq x y z
N MET A 1 16.78 26.53 7.79
CA MET A 1 16.08 25.41 7.11
C MET A 1 16.60 24.10 7.68
N LYS A 2 15.72 23.19 8.13
CA LYS A 2 16.15 21.84 8.58
C LYS A 2 16.63 21.04 7.37
N ASN A 3 17.79 20.38 7.47
CA ASN A 3 18.27 19.46 6.44
C ASN A 3 17.30 18.28 6.33
N VAL A 4 16.74 18.08 5.14
CA VAL A 4 15.83 16.96 4.85
C VAL A 4 16.66 15.71 4.59
N ASN A 5 16.39 14.62 5.31
CA ASN A 5 17.03 13.34 5.07
C ASN A 5 16.40 12.66 3.84
N LEU A 6 17.05 12.81 2.67
CA LEU A 6 16.57 12.28 1.41
C LEU A 6 16.41 10.75 1.41
N GLN A 7 17.27 10.02 2.13
CA GLN A 7 17.19 8.55 2.20
C GLN A 7 15.91 8.10 2.91
N SER A 8 15.57 8.77 4.01
CA SER A 8 14.33 8.51 4.75
C SER A 8 13.09 8.88 3.93
N VAL A 9 13.13 10.01 3.20
CA VAL A 9 12.01 10.42 2.34
C VAL A 9 11.80 9.43 1.19
N LYS A 10 12.88 9.04 0.51
CA LYS A 10 12.84 8.03 -0.56
C LYS A 10 12.26 6.71 -0.04
N ALA A 11 12.79 6.19 1.08
CA ALA A 11 12.33 4.94 1.67
C ALA A 11 10.87 4.99 2.11
N ALA A 12 10.42 6.12 2.68
CA ALA A 12 9.02 6.32 3.05
C ALA A 12 8.11 6.32 1.81
N ALA A 13 8.51 7.00 0.73
CA ALA A 13 7.75 7.00 -0.52
C ALA A 13 7.61 5.59 -1.11
N GLU A 14 8.69 4.81 -1.12
CA GLU A 14 8.66 3.41 -1.58
C GLU A 14 7.79 2.52 -0.66
N GLY A 15 7.81 2.77 0.64
CA GLY A 15 6.90 2.12 1.60
C GLY A 15 5.43 2.44 1.31
N VAL A 16 5.08 3.70 1.05
CA VAL A 16 3.71 4.11 0.67
C VAL A 16 3.29 3.43 -0.63
N ALA A 17 4.17 3.41 -1.63
CA ALA A 17 3.91 2.73 -2.89
C ALA A 17 3.56 1.24 -2.69
N ALA A 18 4.34 0.53 -1.88
CA ALA A 18 4.09 -0.88 -1.56
C ALA A 18 2.77 -1.09 -0.81
N VAL A 19 2.47 -0.22 0.17
CA VAL A 19 1.21 -0.27 0.92
C VAL A 19 0.00 -0.03 0.03
N ALA A 20 0.06 0.94 -0.89
CA ALA A 20 -1.04 1.22 -1.81
C ALA A 20 -1.43 -0.02 -2.63
N VAL A 21 -0.43 -0.71 -3.18
CA VAL A 21 -0.63 -1.97 -3.93
C VAL A 21 -1.19 -3.05 -3.01
N LEU A 22 -0.62 -3.25 -1.83
CA LEU A 22 -1.07 -4.25 -0.86
C LEU A 22 -2.55 -4.06 -0.49
N VAL A 23 -2.95 -2.83 -0.16
CA VAL A 23 -4.32 -2.51 0.25
C VAL A 23 -5.30 -2.78 -0.89
N ALA A 24 -4.96 -2.40 -2.12
CA ALA A 24 -5.80 -2.70 -3.28
C ALA A 24 -5.98 -4.21 -3.46
N VAL A 25 -4.88 -4.97 -3.46
CA VAL A 25 -4.90 -6.43 -3.61
C VAL A 25 -5.70 -7.10 -2.51
N LEU A 26 -5.41 -6.80 -1.24
CA LEU A 26 -6.11 -7.42 -0.10
C LEU A 26 -7.60 -7.08 -0.09
N THR A 27 -7.99 -5.89 -0.55
CA THR A 27 -9.39 -5.47 -0.58
C THR A 27 -10.14 -6.21 -1.69
N ILE A 28 -9.62 -6.20 -2.92
CA ILE A 28 -10.23 -6.88 -4.07
C ILE A 28 -10.31 -8.39 -3.82
N VAL A 29 -9.18 -9.03 -3.49
CA VAL A 29 -9.14 -10.48 -3.25
C VAL A 29 -9.98 -10.84 -2.02
N GLY A 30 -9.97 -10.01 -0.99
CA GLY A 30 -10.77 -10.24 0.21
C GLY A 30 -12.27 -10.19 -0.05
N GLU A 31 -12.72 -9.42 -1.05
CA GLU A 31 -14.12 -9.38 -1.43
C GLU A 31 -14.51 -10.54 -2.35
N MET A 32 -13.61 -10.95 -3.26
CA MET A 32 -13.85 -12.08 -4.17
C MET A 32 -13.68 -13.45 -3.50
N TRP A 33 -12.89 -13.55 -2.43
CA TRP A 33 -12.50 -14.82 -1.82
C TRP A 33 -12.72 -14.82 -0.30
N PHE A 34 -13.87 -15.36 0.10
CA PHE A 34 -14.32 -15.44 1.49
C PHE A 34 -13.27 -15.97 2.48
N PRO A 35 -12.49 -17.05 2.19
CA PRO A 35 -11.48 -17.57 3.10
C PRO A 35 -10.41 -16.56 3.51
N LEU A 36 -10.02 -15.62 2.63
CA LEU A 36 -9.08 -14.57 3.01
C LEU A 36 -9.70 -13.58 4.00
N LYS A 37 -10.96 -13.19 3.78
CA LYS A 37 -11.70 -12.29 4.67
C LYS A 37 -11.88 -12.92 6.05
N ASP A 38 -12.17 -14.22 6.07
CA ASP A 38 -12.32 -14.99 7.31
C ASP A 38 -10.99 -15.15 8.05
N LEU A 39 -9.92 -15.53 7.34
CA LEU A 39 -8.56 -15.61 7.91
C LEU A 39 -8.14 -14.29 8.58
N LEU A 40 -8.32 -13.16 7.90
CA LEU A 40 -7.97 -11.85 8.45
C LEU A 40 -8.85 -11.51 9.67
N THR A 41 -10.10 -11.92 9.67
CA THR A 41 -11.02 -11.72 10.82
C THR A 41 -10.61 -12.59 12.01
N ASN A 42 -10.27 -13.86 11.79
CA ASN A 42 -9.88 -14.78 12.85
C ASN A 42 -8.54 -14.41 13.50
N VAL A 43 -7.57 -13.92 12.72
CA VAL A 43 -6.24 -13.54 13.24
C VAL A 43 -6.25 -12.15 13.89
N PHE A 44 -6.99 -11.19 13.33
CA PHE A 44 -6.93 -9.77 13.75
C PHE A 44 -8.24 -9.24 14.35
N MET A 45 -9.17 -10.13 14.73
CA MET A 45 -10.53 -9.85 15.20
C MET A 45 -11.46 -9.23 14.14
N HIS A 46 -10.91 -8.55 13.13
CA HIS A 46 -11.66 -7.97 12.03
C HIS A 46 -10.79 -7.83 10.77
N HIS A 47 -11.33 -8.15 9.60
CA HIS A 47 -10.56 -8.11 8.35
C HIS A 47 -10.01 -6.72 8.00
N TRP A 48 -10.68 -5.63 8.38
CA TRP A 48 -10.14 -4.28 8.21
C TRP A 48 -8.92 -4.03 9.11
N LEU A 49 -8.96 -4.50 10.37
CA LEU A 49 -7.81 -4.44 11.27
C LEU A 49 -6.64 -5.26 10.73
N GLY A 50 -6.92 -6.44 10.15
CA GLY A 50 -5.91 -7.27 9.51
C GLY A 50 -5.22 -6.58 8.34
N LYS A 51 -5.98 -5.92 7.45
CA LYS A 51 -5.40 -5.12 6.35
C LYS A 51 -4.52 -4.00 6.90
N SER A 52 -4.98 -3.25 7.91
CA SER A 52 -4.21 -2.16 8.53
C SER A 52 -2.93 -2.65 9.20
N ALA A 53 -2.98 -3.77 9.93
CA ALA A 53 -1.80 -4.38 10.57
C ALA A 53 -0.76 -4.80 9.52
N LEU A 54 -1.20 -5.44 8.43
CA LEU A 54 -0.32 -5.81 7.32
C LEU A 54 0.24 -4.58 6.59
N SER A 55 -0.53 -3.50 6.44
CA SER A 55 -0.03 -2.24 5.87
C SER A 55 1.08 -1.63 6.72
N ILE A 56 0.92 -1.59 8.04
CA ILE A 56 1.97 -1.10 8.96
C ILE A 56 3.21 -1.99 8.86
N ALA A 57 3.03 -3.31 8.86
CA ALA A 57 4.13 -4.26 8.75
C ALA A 57 4.90 -4.08 7.43
N VAL A 58 4.20 -4.02 6.29
CA VAL A 58 4.83 -3.84 4.97
C VAL A 58 5.52 -2.49 4.86
N PHE A 59 4.90 -1.40 5.34
CA PHE A 59 5.56 -0.10 5.37
C PHE A 59 6.85 -0.15 6.18
N GLY A 60 6.79 -0.71 7.40
CA GLY A 60 7.94 -0.80 8.29
C GLY A 60 9.08 -1.62 7.69
N VAL A 61 8.77 -2.77 7.09
CA VAL A 61 9.74 -3.64 6.41
C VAL A 61 10.39 -2.92 5.24
N VAL A 62 9.60 -2.35 4.32
CA VAL A 62 10.13 -1.64 3.14
C VAL A 62 10.94 -0.43 3.57
N TYR A 63 10.43 0.38 4.49
CA TYR A 63 11.17 1.53 5.01
C TYR A 63 12.52 1.11 5.61
N GLN A 64 12.52 0.10 6.48
CA GLN A 64 13.73 -0.37 7.15
C GLN A 64 14.76 -0.94 6.17
N MET A 65 14.31 -1.65 5.13
CA MET A 65 15.19 -2.19 4.09
C MET A 65 15.78 -1.10 3.20
N ARG A 66 15.06 0.01 2.99
CA ARG A 66 15.42 1.02 1.97
C ARG A 66 16.02 2.31 2.54
N LYS A 67 15.88 2.57 3.84
CA LYS A 67 16.34 3.82 4.49
C LYS A 67 17.85 4.06 4.44
N GLY A 68 18.66 3.01 4.21
CA GLY A 68 20.12 3.11 4.07
C GLY A 68 20.60 3.30 2.64
N GLU A 69 19.70 3.20 1.65
CA GLU A 69 20.09 3.32 0.25
C GLU A 69 20.52 4.75 -0.10
N TYR A 70 21.41 4.86 -1.08
CA TYR A 70 21.82 6.14 -1.61
C TYR A 70 20.59 6.90 -2.16
N ALA A 71 20.51 8.19 -1.84
CA ALA A 71 19.41 9.06 -2.24
C ALA A 71 19.92 10.42 -2.71
N ARG A 72 19.48 10.80 -3.89
CA ARG A 72 19.60 12.14 -4.48
C ARG A 72 18.22 12.72 -4.75
N THR A 73 18.16 14.02 -4.99
CA THR A 73 16.90 14.73 -5.29
C THR A 73 16.12 14.08 -6.43
N ASP A 74 16.79 13.68 -7.51
CA ASP A 74 16.17 13.02 -8.68
C ASP A 74 15.59 11.64 -8.34
N THR A 75 16.37 10.77 -7.70
CA THR A 75 15.89 9.45 -7.25
C THR A 75 14.76 9.54 -6.22
N THR A 76 14.83 10.52 -5.32
CA THR A 76 13.81 10.74 -4.29
C THR A 76 12.51 11.24 -4.91
N ALA A 77 12.60 12.20 -5.83
CA ALA A 77 11.45 12.68 -6.60
C ALA A 77 10.79 11.54 -7.38
N ARG A 78 11.58 10.68 -8.03
CA ARG A 78 11.05 9.50 -8.74
C ARG A 78 10.28 8.57 -7.80
N SER A 79 10.81 8.27 -6.61
CA SER A 79 10.11 7.41 -5.64
C SER A 79 8.82 8.06 -5.13
N ILE A 80 8.79 9.39 -4.94
CA ILE A 80 7.56 10.14 -4.61
C ILE A 80 6.54 10.04 -5.75
N TYR A 81 6.94 10.29 -7.00
CA TYR A 81 6.04 10.16 -8.15
C TYR A 81 5.48 8.73 -8.29
N LEU A 82 6.31 7.71 -8.06
CA LEU A 82 5.84 6.33 -8.03
C LEU A 82 4.80 6.09 -6.94
N ALA A 83 5.03 6.59 -5.73
CA ALA A 83 4.07 6.47 -4.63
C ALA A 83 2.72 7.14 -4.97
N VAL A 84 2.77 8.34 -5.56
CA VAL A 84 1.58 9.07 -6.01
C VAL A 84 0.85 8.29 -7.10
N ILE A 85 1.54 7.90 -8.18
CA ILE A 85 0.93 7.16 -9.30
C ILE A 85 0.30 5.85 -8.81
N LEU A 86 1.02 5.07 -8.00
CA LEU A 86 0.50 3.79 -7.50
C LEU A 86 -0.66 3.98 -6.53
N SER A 87 -0.71 5.07 -5.75
CA SER A 87 -1.86 5.40 -4.91
C SER A 87 -3.08 5.75 -5.76
N PHE A 88 -2.91 6.51 -6.84
CA PHE A 88 -3.98 6.81 -7.79
C PHE A 88 -4.48 5.55 -8.50
N LEU A 89 -3.57 4.70 -9.00
CA LEU A 89 -3.92 3.45 -9.67
C LEU A 89 -4.62 2.48 -8.73
N ALA A 90 -4.14 2.33 -7.48
CA ALA A 90 -4.79 1.53 -6.45
C ALA A 90 -6.22 2.04 -6.17
N THR A 91 -6.39 3.35 -6.03
CA THR A 91 -7.71 3.96 -5.81
C THR A 91 -8.64 3.74 -7.00
N ALA A 92 -8.15 3.99 -8.22
CA ALA A 92 -8.92 3.76 -9.45
C ALA A 92 -9.33 2.29 -9.60
N ALA A 93 -8.43 1.35 -9.32
CA ALA A 93 -8.71 -0.08 -9.34
C ALA A 93 -9.81 -0.46 -8.33
N LEU A 94 -9.76 0.08 -7.11
CA LEU A 94 -10.80 -0.13 -6.10
C LEU A 94 -12.15 0.43 -6.53
N ILE A 95 -12.17 1.65 -7.08
CA ILE A 95 -13.42 2.27 -7.59
C ILE A 95 -14.00 1.41 -8.70
N VAL A 96 -13.20 1.06 -9.72
CA VAL A 96 -13.65 0.21 -10.84
C VAL A 96 -14.17 -1.12 -10.32
N PHE A 97 -13.43 -1.78 -9.43
CA PHE A 97 -13.84 -3.04 -8.83
C PHE A 97 -15.20 -2.93 -8.13
N PHE A 98 -15.37 -1.98 -7.21
CA PHE A 98 -16.63 -1.85 -6.48
C PHE A 98 -17.81 -1.39 -7.34
N VAL A 99 -17.56 -0.59 -8.39
CA VAL A 99 -18.60 -0.27 -9.39
C VAL A 99 -19.04 -1.54 -10.11
N LEU A 100 -18.11 -2.32 -10.67
CA LEU A 100 -18.44 -3.56 -11.37
C LEU A 100 -19.09 -4.60 -10.44
N HIS A 101 -18.62 -4.69 -9.20
CA HIS A 101 -19.15 -5.59 -8.19
C HIS A 101 -20.59 -5.22 -7.79
N SER A 102 -20.87 -3.92 -7.61
CA SER A 102 -22.23 -3.44 -7.32
C SER A 102 -23.21 -3.64 -8.47
N LEU A 103 -22.71 -3.72 -9.70
CA LEU A 103 -23.48 -4.08 -10.90
C LEU A 103 -23.63 -5.60 -11.09
N GLY A 104 -22.99 -6.42 -10.24
CA GLY A 104 -23.02 -7.89 -10.33
C GLY A 104 -22.21 -8.46 -11.51
N ILE A 105 -21.27 -7.68 -12.07
CA ILE A 105 -20.42 -8.10 -13.19
C ILE A 105 -19.25 -8.96 -12.69
N VAL A 106 -18.73 -8.64 -11.51
CA VAL A 106 -17.64 -9.35 -10.81
C VAL A 106 -17.99 -9.65 -9.38
#